data_AF-J1PZE3-F1
#
_entry.id   AF-J1PZE3-F1
#
_cell.length_a   1.000
_cell.length_b   1.000
_cell.length_c   1.000
_cell.angle_alpha   90.00
_cell.angle_beta   90.00
_cell.angle_gamma   90.00
#
_symmetry.space_group_name_H-M   'P 1'
#
loop_
_entity.id
_entity.type
_entity.pdbx_description
1 polymer ?
#
loop_
_entity_poly.entity_id
_entity_poly.type
_entity_poly.pdbx_seq_one_letter_code
_entity_poly.pdbx_strand_id
1 'polypeptide(L)'
;MHLKNRAQRCEKLRQQIEKLVRKEMYPVESLVELIEQLNATLNQPASPDDNIAEYSAFLQLNLDWLQLIMAQLSAEKDAVAVSMNNIRQGRKALRSYGQHN
;
A
#
# COMPACT_ATOMS: atom_id res chain seq x y z
N MET A 1 -16.62 9.14 16.89
CA MET A 1 -15.76 10.15 16.23
C MET A 1 -16.48 10.63 14.99
N HIS A 2 -16.79 11.94 14.90
CA HIS A 2 -17.51 12.53 13.77
C HIS A 2 -16.81 12.29 12.44
N LEU A 3 -17.60 12.12 11.38
CA LEU A 3 -17.13 11.83 10.03
C LEU A 3 -16.01 12.77 9.55
N LYS A 4 -16.13 14.07 9.81
CA LYS A 4 -15.11 15.07 9.42
C LYS A 4 -13.72 14.77 10.00
N ASN A 5 -13.65 14.42 11.28
CA ASN A 5 -12.38 14.09 11.93
C ASN A 5 -11.80 12.78 11.36
N ARG A 6 -12.69 11.84 11.01
CA ARG A 6 -12.31 10.56 10.40
C ARG A 6 -11.74 10.74 9.00
N ALA A 7 -12.42 11.53 8.18
CA ALA A 7 -11.96 11.91 6.85
C ALA A 7 -10.56 12.55 6.91
N GLN A 8 -10.35 13.49 7.82
CA GLN A 8 -9.04 14.13 8.00
C GLN A 8 -7.95 13.14 8.44
N ARG A 9 -8.26 12.23 9.37
CA ARG A 9 -7.30 11.21 9.82
C ARG A 9 -6.95 10.23 8.69
N CYS A 10 -7.95 9.75 7.95
CA CYS A 10 -7.74 8.88 6.79
C CYS A 10 -6.91 9.58 5.73
N GLU A 11 -7.23 10.82 5.37
CA GLU A 11 -6.44 11.62 4.41
C GLU A 11 -4.97 11.73 4.83
N LYS A 12 -4.71 12.07 6.10
CA LYS A 12 -3.35 12.18 6.63
C LYS A 12 -2.59 10.84 6.59
N LEU A 13 -3.27 9.73 6.86
CA LEU A 13 -2.67 8.39 6.78
C LEU A 13 -2.38 8.01 5.33
N ARG A 14 -3.31 8.28 4.40
CA ARG A 14 -3.12 8.05 2.97
C ARG A 14 -1.91 8.82 2.42
N GLN A 15 -1.78 10.11 2.76
CA GLN A 15 -0.62 10.91 2.38
C GLN A 15 0.71 10.37 2.91
N GLN A 16 0.72 9.86 4.15
CA GLN A 16 1.92 9.25 4.73
C GLN A 16 2.30 7.95 4.01
N ILE A 17 1.30 7.11 3.70
CA ILE A 17 1.48 5.87 2.94
C ILE A 17 2.03 6.19 1.55
N GLU A 18 1.39 7.10 0.81
CA GLU A 18 1.84 7.54 -0.52
C GLU A 18 3.28 8.07 -0.49
N LYS A 19 3.62 8.88 0.52
CA LYS A 19 4.98 9.39 0.67
C LYS A 19 5.98 8.29 0.97
N LEU A 20 5.59 7.26 1.72
CA LEU A 20 6.44 6.14 2.05
C LEU A 20 6.71 5.26 0.83
N VAL A 21 5.67 4.89 0.08
CA VAL A 21 5.79 4.01 -1.10
C VAL A 21 6.49 4.68 -2.29
N ARG A 22 6.55 6.02 -2.35
CA ARG A 22 7.33 6.73 -3.36
C ARG A 22 8.85 6.65 -3.14
N LYS A 23 9.31 6.12 -2.00
CA LYS A 23 10.74 5.92 -1.76
C LYS A 23 11.19 4.65 -2.47
N GLU A 24 12.38 4.67 -3.08
CA GLU A 24 12.96 3.50 -3.74
C GLU A 24 13.18 2.33 -2.77
N MET A 25 13.49 2.63 -1.50
CA MET A 25 13.51 1.66 -0.41
C MET A 25 12.68 2.22 0.75
N TYR A 26 11.70 1.44 1.21
CA TYR A 26 10.91 1.76 2.39
C TYR A 26 10.83 0.57 3.36
N PRO A 27 10.81 0.83 4.67
CA PRO A 27 10.55 -0.21 5.66
C PRO A 27 9.10 -0.72 5.52
N VAL A 28 8.96 -2.02 5.26
CA VAL A 28 7.66 -2.67 5.10
C VAL A 28 6.88 -2.63 6.40
N GLU A 29 7.56 -2.73 7.54
CA GLU A 29 6.98 -2.66 8.88
C GLU A 29 6.26 -1.33 9.10
N SER A 30 6.88 -0.21 8.72
CA SER A 30 6.24 1.11 8.83
C SER A 30 5.05 1.27 7.88
N LEU A 31 5.08 0.62 6.70
CA LEU A 31 3.92 0.61 5.80
C LEU A 31 2.76 -0.19 6.41
N VAL A 32 3.05 -1.35 7.00
CA VAL A 32 2.06 -2.20 7.68
C VAL A 32 1.41 -1.42 8.84
N GLU A 33 2.20 -0.77 9.70
CA GLU A 33 1.69 0.04 10.80
C GLU A 33 0.74 1.15 10.33
N LEU A 34 1.08 1.84 9.24
CA LEU A 34 0.23 2.90 8.68
C LEU A 34 -1.08 2.34 8.11
N ILE A 35 -1.02 1.18 7.45
CA ILE A 35 -2.19 0.48 6.91
C ILE A 35 -3.10 -0.02 8.02
N GLU A 36 -2.54 -0.57 9.10
CA GLU A 36 -3.30 -1.00 10.28
C GLU A 36 -4.01 0.17 10.95
N GLN A 37 -3.34 1.32 11.10
CA GLN A 37 -3.95 2.54 11.61
C GLN A 37 -5.07 3.07 10.71
N LEU A 38 -4.91 2.97 9.39
CA LEU A 38 -5.94 3.34 8.43
C LEU A 38 -7.15 2.41 8.56
N ASN A 39 -6.93 1.10 8.58
CA ASN A 39 -7.96 0.09 8.74
C ASN A 39 -8.73 0.26 10.06
N ALA A 40 -8.02 0.52 11.16
CA ALA A 40 -8.63 0.80 12.46
C ALA A 40 -9.49 2.08 12.43
N THR A 41 -9.14 3.07 11.62
CA THR A 41 -9.92 4.30 11.45
C THR A 41 -11.16 4.07 10.58
N LEU A 42 -11.05 3.26 9.53
CA LEU A 42 -12.14 2.94 8.60
C LEU A 42 -13.21 2.02 9.23
N ASN A 43 -12.80 1.06 10.05
CA ASN A 43 -13.71 0.11 10.71
C ASN A 43 -14.48 0.69 11.90
N GLN A 44 -14.33 1.98 12.20
CA GLN A 44 -15.16 2.61 13.21
C GLN A 44 -16.62 2.68 12.71
N PRO A 45 -17.62 2.43 13.56
CA PRO A 45 -19.02 2.58 13.17
C PRO A 45 -19.34 4.04 12.84
N ALA A 46 -20.34 4.28 11.98
CA ALA A 46 -20.88 5.62 11.75
C ALA A 46 -21.45 6.19 13.06
N SER A 47 -21.29 7.49 13.28
CA SER A 47 -21.98 8.17 14.38
C SER A 47 -23.48 8.26 14.05
N PRO A 48 -24.38 8.22 15.04
CA PRO A 48 -25.81 8.49 14.84
C PRO A 48 -26.09 9.86 14.19
N ASP A 49 -25.18 10.82 14.41
CA ASP A 49 -25.26 12.18 13.86
C ASP A 49 -24.62 12.34 12.48
N ASP A 50 -23.95 11.30 11.95
CA ASP A 50 -23.31 11.39 10.65
C ASP A 50 -24.37 11.26 9.53
N ASN A 51 -24.29 12.12 8.52
CA ASN A 51 -25.12 12.00 7.34
C ASN A 51 -24.74 10.73 6.55
N ILE A 52 -25.70 9.84 6.33
CA ILE A 52 -25.48 8.55 5.65
C ILE A 52 -24.91 8.73 4.24
N ALA A 53 -25.37 9.74 3.49
CA ALA A 53 -24.87 9.99 2.13
C ALA A 53 -23.40 10.45 2.16
N GLU A 54 -23.04 11.33 3.10
CA GLU A 54 -21.64 11.76 3.30
C GLU A 54 -20.76 10.59 3.76
N TYR A 55 -21.29 9.74 4.65
CA TYR A 55 -20.58 8.55 5.13
C TYR A 55 -20.33 7.54 4.01
N SER A 56 -21.33 7.32 3.15
CA SER A 56 -21.20 6.47 1.96
C SER A 56 -20.16 7.01 0.99
N ALA A 57 -20.17 8.30 0.69
CA ALA A 57 -19.16 8.95 -0.15
C ALA A 57 -17.75 8.84 0.45
N PHE A 58 -17.63 9.00 1.78
CA PHE A 58 -16.38 8.79 2.49
C PHE A 58 -15.86 7.35 2.33
N LEU A 59 -16.71 6.34 2.47
CA LEU A 59 -16.30 4.94 2.29
C LEU A 59 -15.87 4.67 0.84
N GLN A 60 -16.63 5.16 -0.15
CA GLN A 60 -16.31 4.98 -1.56
C GLN A 60 -14.93 5.56 -1.89
N LEU A 61 -14.65 6.80 -1.45
CA LEU A 61 -13.36 7.45 -1.70
C LEU A 61 -12.18 6.65 -1.13
N ASN A 62 -12.34 6.04 0.05
CA ASN A 62 -11.29 5.21 0.63
C ASN A 62 -11.16 3.86 -0.09
N LEU A 63 -12.25 3.28 -0.60
CA LEU A 63 -12.21 2.07 -1.41
C LEU A 63 -11.46 2.31 -2.73
N ASP A 64 -11.78 3.39 -3.44
CA ASP A 64 -11.12 3.76 -4.70
C ASP A 64 -9.62 3.95 -4.51
N TRP A 65 -9.23 4.61 -3.41
CA TRP A 65 -7.83 4.78 -3.06
C TRP A 65 -7.13 3.45 -2.72
N LEU A 66 -7.80 2.55 -1.97
CA LEU A 66 -7.25 1.23 -1.65
C LEU A 66 -7.01 0.40 -2.91
N GLN A 67 -7.90 0.49 -3.90
CA GLN A 67 -7.71 -0.19 -5.18
C GLN A 67 -6.48 0.34 -5.92
N LEU A 68 -6.27 1.66 -5.95
CA LEU A 68 -5.11 2.28 -6.56
C LEU A 68 -3.79 1.85 -5.89
N ILE A 69 -3.72 1.93 -4.55
CA ILE A 69 -2.49 1.58 -3.83
C ILE A 69 -2.19 0.08 -3.95
N MET A 70 -3.20 -0.78 -3.94
CA MET A 70 -3.02 -2.23 -4.15
C MET A 70 -2.49 -2.55 -5.54
N ALA A 71 -2.97 -1.84 -6.58
CA ALA A 71 -2.47 -2.00 -7.93
C ALA A 71 -1.00 -1.60 -8.03
N GLN A 72 -0.61 -0.49 -7.41
CA GLN A 72 0.79 -0.04 -7.35
C GLN A 72 1.69 -1.07 -6.65
N LEU A 73 1.33 -1.50 -5.43
CA LEU A 73 2.13 -2.46 -4.67
C LEU A 73 2.23 -3.82 -5.36
N SER A 74 1.18 -4.23 -6.08
CA SER A 74 1.20 -5.46 -6.88
C SER A 74 2.17 -5.34 -8.06
N ALA A 75 2.19 -4.21 -8.76
CA ALA A 75 3.15 -3.95 -9.83
C ALA A 75 4.60 -3.92 -9.32
N GLU A 76 4.85 -3.32 -8.14
CA GLU A 76 6.16 -3.34 -7.49
C GLU A 76 6.61 -4.76 -7.16
N LYS A 77 5.73 -5.58 -6.58
CA LYS A 77 6.00 -7.00 -6.28
C LYS A 77 6.37 -7.78 -7.55
N ASP A 78 5.63 -7.57 -8.64
CA ASP A 78 5.88 -8.27 -9.90
C ASP A 78 7.22 -7.84 -10.53
N ALA A 79 7.57 -6.55 -10.45
CA ALA A 79 8.87 -6.04 -10.90
C ALA A 79 10.04 -6.65 -10.12
N VAL A 80 9.91 -6.77 -8.79
CA VAL A 80 10.89 -7.44 -7.93
C VAL A 80 11.03 -8.92 -8.31
N ALA A 81 9.93 -9.62 -8.57
CA ALA A 81 9.96 -11.02 -8.98
C ALA A 81 10.72 -11.23 -10.31
N VAL A 82 10.50 -10.35 -11.30
CA VAL A 82 11.24 -10.35 -12.57
C VAL A 82 12.73 -10.12 -12.34
N SER A 83 13.08 -9.11 -11.53
CA SER A 83 14.47 -8.79 -11.19
C SER A 83 15.18 -9.99 -10.53
N MET A 84 14.53 -10.64 -9.56
CA MET A 84 15.08 -11.83 -8.89
C MET A 84 15.29 -13.01 -9.84
N ASN A 85 14.37 -13.23 -10.79
CA ASN A 85 14.53 -14.27 -11.81
C ASN A 85 15.73 -13.98 -12.73
N ASN A 86 15.91 -12.73 -13.16
CA ASN A 86 17.06 -12.31 -13.98
C ASN A 86 18.39 -12.52 -13.24
N ILE A 87 18.45 -12.16 -11.95
CA ILE A 87 19.62 -12.42 -11.10
C ILE A 87 19.90 -13.92 -11.01
N ARG A 88 18.85 -14.75 -10.83
CA ARG A 88 18.99 -16.21 -10.77
C ARG A 88 19.55 -16.78 -12.09
N GLN A 89 19.07 -16.30 -13.23
CA GLN A 89 19.55 -16.71 -14.55
C GLN A 89 21.00 -16.27 -14.78
N GLY A 90 21.36 -15.03 -14.47
CA GLY A 90 22.73 -14.52 -14.56
C GLY A 90 23.71 -15.33 -13.70
N ARG A 91 23.33 -15.68 -12.47
CA ARG A 91 24.13 -16.56 -11.60
C ARG A 91 24.31 -17.97 -12.18
N LYS A 92 23.28 -18.53 -12.83
CA LYS A 92 23.39 -19.83 -13.51
C LYS A 92 24.33 -19.76 -14.72
N ALA A 93 24.25 -18.71 -15.53
CA ALA A 93 25.14 -18.50 -16.66
C ALA A 93 26.61 -18.40 -16.21
N LEU A 94 26.91 -17.57 -15.20
CA LEU A 94 28.27 -17.43 -14.64
C LEU A 94 28.85 -18.76 -14.12
N ARG A 95 28.04 -19.58 -13.44
CA ARG A 95 28.46 -20.92 -12.98
C ARG A 95 28.75 -21.89 -14.12
N SER A 96 27.97 -21.81 -15.20
CA SER A 96 28.20 -22.62 -16.41
C SER A 96 29.52 -22.26 -17.10
N TYR A 97 29.88 -20.98 -17.16
CA TYR A 97 31.14 -20.54 -17.74
C TYR A 97 32.35 -20.91 -16.87
N GLY A 98 32.23 -20.89 -15.54
CA GLY A 98 33.31 -21.26 -14.62
C GLY A 98 33.62 -22.77 -14.53
N GLN A 99 32.75 -23.64 -15.07
CA GLN A 99 32.99 -25.09 -15.14
C GLN A 99 33.57 -25.56 -16.49
N HIS A 100 33.70 -24.66 -17.46
CA HIS A 100 34.20 -24.96 -18.81
C HIS A 100 35.62 -24.44 -19.09
N ASN A 101 36.34 -23.96 -18.07
CA ASN A 101 37.77 -23.60 -18.10
C ASN A 101 38.56 -24.49 -17.12
#